data_AF-A0AA90SVB6-F1
#
_entry.id   AF-A0AA90SVB6-F1
#
_cell.length_a   1.000
_cell.length_b   1.000
_cell.length_c   1.000
_cell.angle_alpha   90.00
_cell.angle_beta   90.00
_cell.angle_gamma   90.00
#
_symmetry.space_group_name_H-M   'P 1'
#
loop_
_entity.id
_entity.type
_entity.pdbx_description
1 polymer ?
#
loop_
_entity_poly.entity_id
_entity_poly.type
_entity_poly.pdbx_seq_one_letter_code
_entity_poly.pdbx_strand_id
1 'polypeptide(L)'
;MSTQARQYKQLTQGQRYQIEALLGADYMQKEIAVLVGISESVLSRELSHNASDDGYCAESALALASQRRVAATKFSKTGERHMPIIKKGL
;
A
#
# COMPACT_ATOMS: atom_id res chain seq x y z
N MET A 1 4.40 -12.79 -21.19
CA MET A 1 3.89 -12.33 -19.87
C MET A 1 5.03 -12.42 -18.88
N SER A 2 5.52 -11.28 -18.37
CA SER A 2 6.70 -11.24 -17.50
C SER A 2 6.30 -11.57 -16.06
N THR A 3 6.56 -12.80 -15.63
CA THR A 3 6.34 -13.25 -14.26
C THR A 3 7.54 -12.86 -13.41
N GLN A 4 7.65 -11.57 -13.05
CA GLN A 4 8.67 -11.15 -12.08
C GLN A 4 8.38 -11.75 -10.70
N ALA A 5 9.39 -12.40 -10.10
CA ALA A 5 9.35 -12.83 -8.71
C ALA A 5 9.04 -11.60 -7.82
N ARG A 6 7.88 -11.64 -7.14
CA ARG A 6 7.36 -10.52 -6.36
C ARG A 6 8.24 -10.29 -5.12
N GLN A 7 9.27 -9.46 -5.26
CA GLN A 7 9.70 -8.68 -4.10
C GLN A 7 8.57 -7.71 -3.76
N TYR A 8 7.95 -7.90 -2.60
CA TYR A 8 6.98 -6.96 -2.08
C TYR A 8 7.66 -5.61 -1.84
N LYS A 9 7.49 -4.70 -2.80
CA LYS A 9 7.99 -3.34 -2.72
C LYS A 9 6.80 -2.41 -2.53
N GLN A 10 6.89 -1.57 -1.49
CA GLN A 10 5.92 -0.49 -1.29
C GLN A 10 6.01 0.49 -2.47
N LEU A 11 4.87 1.01 -2.95
CA LEU A 11 4.91 2.06 -3.97
C LEU A 11 5.67 3.26 -3.43
N THR A 12 6.63 3.73 -4.21
CA THR A 12 7.32 4.99 -3.92
C THR A 12 6.38 6.17 -4.20
N GLN A 13 6.70 7.33 -3.62
CA GLN A 13 5.96 8.56 -3.92
C GLN A 13 5.99 8.90 -5.42
N GLY A 14 7.12 8.69 -6.10
CA GLY A 14 7.23 8.89 -7.54
C GLY A 14 6.29 7.99 -8.36
N GLN A 15 6.15 6.72 -7.97
CA GLN A 15 5.21 5.80 -8.62
C GLN A 15 3.75 6.24 -8.42
N ARG A 16 3.42 6.79 -7.25
CA ARG A 16 2.07 7.33 -6.98
C ARG A 16 1.76 8.53 -7.88
N TYR A 17 2.71 9.45 -8.06
CA TYR A 17 2.54 10.57 -9.01
C TYR A 17 2.40 10.10 -10.46
N GLN A 18 3.15 9.07 -10.87
CA GLN A 18 2.98 8.48 -12.21
C GLN A 18 1.58 7.90 -12.41
N ILE A 19 1.04 7.19 -11.39
CA ILE A 19 -0.32 6.65 -11.43
C ILE A 19 -1.34 7.78 -11.55
N GLU A 20 -1.22 8.83 -10.73
CA GLU A 20 -2.12 9.99 -10.76
C GLU A 20 -2.14 10.67 -12.13
N ALA A 21 -0.97 10.94 -12.71
CA ALA A 21 -0.86 11.54 -14.04
C ALA A 21 -1.48 10.67 -15.14
N LEU A 22 -1.30 9.34 -15.07
CA LEU A 22 -1.85 8.42 -16.06
C LEU A 22 -3.37 8.22 -15.90
N LEU A 23 -3.89 8.24 -14.67
CA LEU A 23 -5.33 8.24 -14.42
C LEU A 23 -5.99 9.51 -14.95
N GLY A 24 -5.35 10.67 -14.77
CA GLY A 24 -5.82 11.93 -15.34
C GLY A 24 -5.78 11.99 -16.87
N ALA A 25 -5.07 11.05 -17.51
CA ALA A 25 -5.01 10.88 -18.96
C ALA A 25 -5.87 9.71 -19.47
N ASP A 26 -6.81 9.21 -18.65
CA ASP A 26 -7.77 8.15 -18.98
C ASP A 26 -7.17 6.81 -19.41
N TYR A 27 -5.95 6.50 -18.98
CA TYR A 27 -5.35 5.17 -19.22
C TYR A 27 -6.06 4.07 -18.43
N MET A 28 -6.16 2.88 -19.00
CA MET A 28 -6.69 1.72 -18.30
C MET A 28 -5.71 1.24 -17.22
N GLN A 29 -6.22 0.73 -16.09
CA GLN A 29 -5.38 0.20 -14.99
C GLN A 29 -4.32 -0.82 -15.46
N LYS A 30 -4.67 -1.68 -16.43
CA LYS A 30 -3.73 -2.66 -17.02
C LYS A 30 -2.53 -1.98 -17.69
N GLU A 31 -2.77 -0.85 -18.36
CA GLU A 31 -1.75 -0.09 -19.08
C GLU A 31 -0.88 0.68 -18.09
N ILE A 32 -1.50 1.30 -17.08
CA ILE A 32 -0.81 1.99 -15.99
C ILE A 32 0.15 1.03 -15.28
N ALA A 33 -0.30 -0.18 -14.96
CA ALA A 33 0.53 -1.17 -14.30
C ALA A 33 1.80 -1.51 -15.12
N VAL A 34 1.64 -1.70 -16.44
CA VAL A 34 2.76 -1.94 -17.36
C VAL A 34 3.69 -0.74 -17.45
N LEU A 35 3.16 0.48 -17.60
CA LEU A 35 3.93 1.72 -17.74
C LEU A 35 4.74 2.05 -16.47
N VAL A 36 4.16 1.86 -15.30
CA VAL A 36 4.81 2.11 -13.99
C VAL A 36 5.74 0.94 -13.59
N GLY A 37 5.62 -0.21 -14.26
CA GLY A 37 6.41 -1.41 -13.96
C GLY A 37 5.96 -2.13 -12.67
N ILE A 38 4.66 -2.10 -12.37
CA ILE A 38 4.05 -2.77 -11.21
C ILE A 38 3.04 -3.82 -11.67
N SER A 39 2.66 -4.73 -10.78
CA SER A 39 1.57 -5.67 -11.09
C SER A 39 0.20 -4.98 -11.02
N GLU A 40 -0.75 -5.42 -11.83
CA GLU A 40 -2.14 -4.95 -11.79
C GLU A 40 -2.76 -5.08 -10.39
N SER A 41 -2.42 -6.16 -9.67
CA SER A 41 -2.88 -6.37 -8.29
C SER A 41 -2.36 -5.34 -7.29
N VAL A 42 -1.17 -4.76 -7.54
CA VAL A 42 -0.60 -3.69 -6.70
C VAL A 42 -1.34 -2.39 -6.95
N LEU A 43 -1.61 -2.06 -8.23
CA LEU A 43 -2.39 -0.89 -8.59
C LEU A 43 -3.83 -0.97 -8.07
N SER A 44 -4.50 -2.10 -8.24
CA SER A 44 -5.87 -2.30 -7.75
C SER A 44 -5.97 -2.10 -6.23
N ARG A 45 -5.03 -2.69 -5.47
CA ARG A 45 -4.97 -2.50 -4.01
C ARG A 45 -4.69 -1.05 -3.64
N GLU A 46 -3.76 -0.40 -4.33
CA GLU A 46 -3.44 1.01 -4.13
C GLU A 46 -4.67 1.89 -4.28
N LEU A 47 -5.42 1.74 -5.38
CA LEU A 47 -6.65 2.49 -5.62
C LEU A 47 -7.72 2.17 -4.55
N SER A 48 -7.90 0.90 -4.20
CA SER A 48 -8.90 0.51 -3.19
C SER A 48 -8.61 1.03 -1.77
N HIS A 49 -7.34 1.22 -1.43
CA HIS A 49 -6.94 1.61 -0.07
C HIS A 49 -6.68 3.11 0.05
N ASN A 50 -6.24 3.77 -1.02
CA ASN A 50 -5.66 5.11 -0.93
C ASN A 50 -6.30 6.12 -1.89
N ALA A 51 -7.28 5.73 -2.70
CA ALA A 51 -8.13 6.70 -3.40
C ALA A 51 -9.21 7.25 -2.47
N SER A 52 -9.67 8.46 -2.77
CA SER A 52 -10.89 9.06 -2.23
C SER A 52 -12.06 8.89 -3.21
N ASP A 53 -13.27 9.19 -2.77
CA ASP A 53 -14.47 9.16 -3.62
C ASP A 53 -14.35 10.11 -4.82
N ASP A 54 -13.62 11.23 -4.65
CA ASP A 54 -13.37 12.23 -5.69
C ASP A 54 -12.24 11.83 -6.67
N GLY A 55 -11.62 10.67 -6.47
CA GLY A 55 -10.53 10.17 -7.31
C GLY A 55 -9.25 9.89 -6.54
N TYR A 56 -8.16 9.68 -7.29
CA TYR A 56 -6.87 9.30 -6.74
C TYR A 56 -5.93 10.51 -6.67
N CYS A 57 -5.49 10.87 -5.46
CA CYS A 57 -4.48 11.90 -5.24
C CYS A 57 -3.21 11.29 -4.63
N ALA A 58 -2.05 11.50 -5.27
CA ALA A 58 -0.79 10.87 -4.87
C ALA A 58 -0.32 11.30 -3.47
N GLU A 59 -0.52 12.56 -3.12
CA GLU A 59 -0.11 13.13 -1.81
C GLU A 59 -0.95 12.57 -0.67
N SER A 60 -2.27 12.59 -0.81
CA SER A 60 -3.20 11.99 0.15
C SER A 60 -2.94 10.50 0.32
N ALA A 61 -2.70 9.80 -0.79
CA ALA A 61 -2.40 8.39 -0.78
C ALA A 61 -1.12 8.08 0.03
N LEU A 62 -0.07 8.87 -0.15
CA LEU A 62 1.18 8.74 0.62
C LEU A 62 0.97 9.03 2.11
N ALA A 63 0.19 10.07 2.44
CA ALA A 63 -0.12 10.44 3.81
C ALA A 63 -0.87 9.29 4.52
N LEU A 64 -1.90 8.73 3.88
CA LEU A 64 -2.66 7.58 4.39
C LEU A 64 -1.77 6.34 4.58
N ALA A 65 -0.93 6.02 3.60
CA ALA A 65 0.01 4.91 3.70
C ALA A 65 0.98 5.10 4.88
N SER A 66 1.48 6.32 5.07
CA SER A 66 2.39 6.67 6.17
C SER A 66 1.69 6.60 7.52
N GLN A 67 0.45 7.10 7.61
CA GLN A 67 -0.35 7.06 8.83
C GLN A 67 -0.61 5.61 9.27
N ARG A 68 -1.00 4.72 8.36
CA ARG A 68 -1.20 3.29 8.68
C ARG A 68 0.07 2.63 9.15
N ARG A 69 1.22 2.97 8.56
CA ARG A 69 2.52 2.44 8.99
C ARG A 69 2.86 2.85 10.43
N VAL A 70 2.55 4.10 10.81
CA VAL A 70 2.79 4.61 12.17
C VAL A 70 1.79 4.05 13.17
N ALA A 71 0.52 3.96 12.80
CA ALA A 71 -0.56 3.45 13.65
C ALA A 71 -0.51 1.93 13.87
N ALA A 72 0.21 1.18 13.01
CA ALA A 72 0.34 -0.25 13.14
C ALA A 72 1.02 -0.63 14.47
N THR A 73 0.28 -1.34 15.33
CA THR A 73 0.80 -1.85 16.60
C THR A 73 1.93 -2.82 16.34
N LYS A 74 3.09 -2.58 16.93
CA LYS A 74 4.21 -3.52 16.87
C LYS A 74 3.97 -4.68 17.83
N PHE A 75 4.36 -5.88 17.41
CA PHE A 75 4.35 -7.04 18.28
C PHE A 75 5.26 -6.80 19.50
N SER A 76 4.74 -7.06 20.69
CA SER A 76 5.49 -7.02 21.94
C SER A 76 5.19 -8.28 22.73
N LYS A 77 6.25 -8.99 23.15
CA LYS A 77 6.14 -10.21 23.95
C LYS A 77 5.48 -9.94 25.31
N THR A 78 5.65 -8.73 25.84
CA THR A 78 5.06 -8.23 27.08
C THR A 78 3.84 -7.33 26.84
N GLY A 79 3.24 -7.39 25.65
CA GLY A 79 1.97 -6.71 25.41
C GLY A 79 0.85 -7.29 26.28
N GLU A 80 -0.18 -6.49 26.55
CA GLU A 80 -1.34 -6.86 27.37
C GLU A 80 -1.98 -8.19 26.94
N ARG A 81 -2.05 -8.44 25.62
CA ARG A 81 -2.49 -9.71 25.02
C ARG A 81 -1.70 -10.94 25.51
N HIS A 82 -0.41 -10.78 25.81
CA HIS A 82 0.49 -11.87 26.20
C HIS A 82 0.68 -12.00 27.72
N MET A 83 0.27 -10.99 28.50
CA MET A 83 0.40 -11.00 29.96
C MET A 83 -0.27 -12.20 30.67
N PRO A 84 -1.46 -12.68 30.25
CA PRO A 84 -2.06 -13.88 30.86
C PRO A 84 -1.22 -15.14 30.65
N ILE A 85 -0.54 -15.25 29.50
CA ILE A 85 0.32 -16.40 29.18
C ILE A 85 1.58 -16.37 30.04
N ILE A 86 2.20 -15.19 30.18
CA ILE A 86 3.41 -15.00 30.98
C ILE A 86 3.13 -15.32 32.46
N LYS A 87 2.05 -14.79 33.03
CA LYS A 87 1.67 -15.00 34.44
C LYS A 87 1.34 -16.45 34.79
N LYS A 88 0.93 -17.26 33.81
CA LYS A 88 0.59 -18.68 34.00
C LYS A 88 1.84 -19.58 34.01
N GLY A 89 2.95 -19.12 33.43
CA GLY A 89 4.22 -19.85 33.35
C GLY A 89 5.28 -19.40 34.37
N LEU A 90 5.00 -18.35 35.14
CA LEU A 90 5.70 -17.95 36.36
C LEU A 90 5.01 -18.58 37.57
#